data_AF-A0A970WT07-F1
#
_entry.id   AF-A0A970WT07-F1
#
_cell.length_a   1.000
_cell.length_b   1.000
_cell.length_c   1.000
_cell.angle_alpha   90.00
_cell.angle_beta   90.00
_cell.angle_gamma   90.00
#
_symmetry.space_group_name_H-M   'P 1'
#
loop_
_entity.id
_entity.type
_entity.pdbx_description
1 polymer ?
#
loop_
_entity_poly.entity_id
_entity_poly.type
_entity_poly.pdbx_seq_one_letter_code
_entity_poly.pdbx_strand_id
1 'polypeptide(L)'
;MISQMRATASLQNQLTKDPDGLAQVSRPTANSPKRKLNAFELGRYLDYRTETLSLTSKLGYLYVADFHDTDATDAANDLETLCTSLARKIWQKIMILRGLQAEKKEA
;
A
#
# COMPACT_ATOMS: atom_id res chain seq x y z
N MET A 1 -9.83 21.50 1.80
CA MET A 1 -10.04 20.87 0.47
C MET A 1 -8.99 19.82 0.11
N ILE A 2 -7.74 19.93 0.59
CA ILE A 2 -6.67 18.94 0.34
C ILE A 2 -6.84 17.63 1.16
N SER A 3 -7.47 17.71 2.34
CA SER A 3 -7.74 16.54 3.20
C SER A 3 -8.68 15.50 2.55
N GLN A 4 -9.64 15.94 1.73
CA GLN A 4 -10.61 15.03 1.09
C GLN A 4 -10.08 14.35 -0.18
N MET A 5 -8.94 14.80 -0.73
CA MET A 5 -8.47 14.38 -2.06
C MET A 5 -7.30 13.38 -2.01
N ARG A 6 -6.65 13.20 -0.85
CA ARG A 6 -5.62 12.16 -0.67
C ARG A 6 -6.21 10.75 -0.50
N ALA A 7 -7.45 10.64 -0.03
CA ALA A 7 -8.10 9.34 0.17
C ALA A 7 -8.49 8.67 -1.16
N THR A 8 -8.97 9.44 -2.13
CA THR A 8 -9.56 8.92 -3.37
C THR A 8 -8.52 8.35 -4.36
N ALA A 9 -7.32 8.93 -4.44
CA ALA A 9 -6.28 8.47 -5.36
C ALA A 9 -5.67 7.11 -4.98
N SER A 10 -5.61 6.77 -3.68
CA SER A 10 -5.11 5.45 -3.26
C SER A 10 -6.18 4.34 -3.40
N LEU A 11 -7.46 4.68 -3.34
CA LEU A 11 -8.58 3.73 -3.29
C LEU A 11 -8.95 3.16 -4.68
N GLN A 12 -8.82 3.95 -5.75
CA GLN A 12 -9.28 3.53 -7.08
C GLN A 12 -8.56 2.31 -7.66
N ASN A 13 -7.34 1.99 -7.17
CA ASN A 13 -6.59 0.81 -7.61
C ASN A 13 -6.41 -0.27 -6.52
N GLN A 14 -7.09 -0.14 -5.37
CA GLN A 14 -6.94 -1.08 -4.25
C GLN A 14 -7.86 -2.31 -4.33
N LEU A 15 -9.01 -2.24 -5.02
CA LEU A 15 -9.96 -3.36 -5.08
C LEU A 15 -9.38 -4.66 -5.68
N THR A 16 -8.39 -4.55 -6.58
CA THR A 16 -7.72 -5.74 -7.17
C THR A 16 -6.56 -6.26 -6.33
N LYS A 17 -6.18 -5.54 -5.26
CA LYS A 17 -4.99 -5.77 -4.43
C LYS A 17 -5.34 -6.12 -2.99
N ASP A 18 -6.60 -6.45 -2.73
CA ASP A 18 -7.07 -6.92 -1.44
C ASP A 18 -6.99 -8.45 -1.34
N PRO A 19 -6.41 -8.99 -0.26
CA PRO A 19 -6.23 -10.43 -0.07
C PRO A 19 -7.54 -11.19 0.18
N ASP A 20 -8.62 -10.51 0.62
CA ASP A 20 -9.96 -11.07 0.88
C ASP A 20 -10.53 -11.85 -0.30
N GLY A 21 -10.14 -11.44 -1.51
CA GLY A 21 -10.48 -12.11 -2.74
C GLY A 21 -9.86 -13.49 -2.93
N LEU A 22 -8.64 -13.65 -2.42
CA LEU A 22 -7.90 -14.91 -2.43
C LEU A 22 -8.32 -15.79 -1.25
N ALA A 23 -8.82 -15.18 -0.19
CA ALA A 23 -9.41 -15.81 0.99
C ALA A 23 -10.79 -16.43 0.74
N GLN A 24 -11.38 -16.25 -0.45
CA GLN A 24 -12.77 -16.60 -0.79
C GLN A 24 -13.84 -16.01 0.16
N VAL A 25 -13.46 -15.04 1.00
CA VAL A 25 -14.38 -14.31 1.89
C VAL A 25 -15.37 -13.48 1.07
N SER A 26 -14.95 -13.00 -0.10
CA SER A 26 -15.78 -12.25 -1.05
C SER A 26 -16.05 -13.04 -2.32
N ARG A 27 -17.34 -13.32 -2.61
CA ARG A 27 -17.78 -13.92 -3.87
C ARG A 27 -17.76 -12.85 -4.98
N PRO A 28 -17.01 -13.05 -6.08
CA PRO A 28 -17.01 -12.10 -7.18
C PRO A 28 -18.39 -12.01 -7.82
N THR A 29 -18.82 -10.79 -8.11
CA THR A 29 -20.03 -10.44 -8.85
C THR A 29 -19.69 -10.08 -10.30
N ALA A 30 -20.70 -9.95 -11.17
CA ALA A 30 -20.51 -9.57 -12.58
C ALA A 30 -19.73 -8.25 -12.77
N ASN A 31 -19.80 -7.34 -11.80
CA ASN A 31 -19.13 -6.04 -11.82
C ASN A 31 -17.81 -6.04 -11.03
N SER A 32 -17.38 -7.18 -10.49
CA SER A 32 -16.13 -7.26 -9.74
C SER A 32 -14.92 -7.13 -10.67
N PRO A 33 -13.94 -6.27 -10.35
CA PRO A 33 -12.71 -6.15 -11.13
C PRO A 33 -11.98 -7.49 -11.27
N LYS A 34 -11.46 -7.77 -12.47
CA LYS A 34 -10.69 -9.01 -12.72
C LYS A 34 -9.40 -9.00 -11.90
N ARG A 35 -9.22 -10.01 -11.05
CA ARG A 35 -7.95 -10.24 -10.32
C ARG A 35 -6.97 -10.92 -11.25
N LYS A 36 -5.89 -10.21 -11.60
CA LYS A 36 -4.88 -10.67 -12.56
C LYS A 36 -3.61 -11.23 -11.91
N LEU A 37 -3.45 -11.06 -10.59
CA LEU A 37 -2.28 -11.52 -9.85
C LEU A 37 -2.63 -12.75 -9.02
N ASN A 38 -1.75 -13.74 -9.03
CA ASN A 38 -1.80 -14.82 -8.06
C ASN A 38 -1.29 -14.35 -6.69
N ALA A 39 -1.43 -15.20 -5.66
CA ALA A 39 -1.04 -14.84 -4.29
C ALA A 39 0.46 -14.49 -4.16
N PHE A 40 1.34 -15.23 -4.84
CA PHE A 40 2.77 -14.97 -4.81
C PHE A 40 3.13 -13.63 -5.49
N GLU A 41 2.57 -13.36 -6.67
CA GLU A 41 2.74 -12.12 -7.41
C GLU A 41 2.19 -10.91 -6.65
N LEU A 42 1.04 -11.08 -5.98
CA LEU A 42 0.47 -10.04 -5.14
C LEU A 42 1.36 -9.73 -3.94
N GLY A 43 1.94 -10.76 -3.31
CA GLY A 43 2.91 -10.58 -2.22
C GLY A 43 4.12 -9.75 -2.68
N ARG A 44 4.77 -10.16 -3.78
CA ARG A 44 5.90 -9.40 -4.35
C ARG A 44 5.53 -7.98 -4.75
N TYR A 45 4.36 -7.79 -5.34
CA TYR A 45 3.86 -6.45 -5.68
C TYR A 45 3.73 -5.57 -4.42
N LEU A 46 3.19 -6.11 -3.33
CA LEU A 46 3.04 -5.38 -2.08
C LEU A 46 4.40 -5.06 -1.44
N ASP A 47 5.36 -5.98 -1.46
CA ASP A 47 6.73 -5.74 -0.99
C ASP A 47 7.39 -4.58 -1.77
N TYR A 48 7.37 -4.62 -3.11
CA TYR A 48 7.93 -3.53 -3.94
C TYR A 48 7.25 -2.17 -3.69
N ARG A 49 5.96 -2.16 -3.33
CA ARG A 49 5.26 -0.91 -2.98
C ARG A 49 5.77 -0.34 -1.66
N THR A 50 6.16 -1.16 -0.69
CA THR A 50 6.78 -0.67 0.54
C THR A 50 8.17 -0.10 0.31
N GLU A 51 8.98 -0.74 -0.55
CA GLU A 51 10.29 -0.22 -0.96
C GLU A 51 10.16 1.14 -1.66
N THR A 52 9.21 1.25 -2.59
CA THR A 52 8.92 2.52 -3.29
C THR A 52 8.50 3.61 -2.30
N LEU A 53 7.68 3.29 -1.31
CA LEU A 53 7.28 4.25 -0.27
C LEU A 53 8.47 4.72 0.58
N SER A 54 9.40 3.82 0.93
CA SER A 54 10.62 4.18 1.65
C SER A 54 11.50 5.13 0.82
N LEU A 55 11.65 4.85 -0.48
CA LEU A 55 12.39 5.72 -1.40
C LEU A 55 11.75 7.10 -1.53
N THR A 56 10.41 7.18 -1.68
CA THR A 56 9.69 8.45 -1.76
C THR A 56 9.90 9.31 -0.52
N SER A 57 9.86 8.72 0.68
CA SER A 57 10.11 9.43 1.94
C SER A 57 11.51 10.02 1.99
N LYS A 58 12.53 9.23 1.63
CA LYS A 58 13.94 9.67 1.60
C LYS A 58 14.17 10.77 0.56
N LEU A 59 13.52 10.66 -0.60
CA LEU A 59 13.59 11.67 -1.64
C LEU A 59 12.98 13.00 -1.15
N GLY A 60 11.87 12.94 -0.41
CA GLY A 60 11.27 14.12 0.22
C GLY A 60 12.22 14.85 1.16
N TYR A 61 12.90 14.11 2.04
CA TYR A 61 13.93 14.69 2.92
C TYR A 61 15.11 15.25 2.15
N LEU A 62 15.62 14.53 1.15
CA LEU A 62 16.73 15.01 0.33
C LEU A 62 16.39 16.31 -0.39
N TYR A 63 15.14 16.45 -0.85
CA TYR A 63 14.67 17.64 -1.55
C TYR A 63 14.68 18.89 -0.66
N VAL A 64 14.33 18.74 0.63
CA VAL A 64 14.27 19.86 1.57
C VAL A 64 15.56 20.04 2.37
N ALA A 65 16.54 19.15 2.23
CA ALA A 65 17.77 19.16 3.04
C ALA A 65 18.56 20.47 2.95
N ASP A 66 18.56 21.13 1.79
CA ASP A 66 19.24 22.40 1.57
C ASP A 66 18.30 23.62 1.65
N PHE A 67 17.02 23.39 1.97
CA PHE A 67 16.02 24.46 2.05
C PHE A 67 16.03 25.06 3.46
N HIS A 68 16.19 26.38 3.56
CA HIS A 68 16.07 27.12 4.82
C HIS A 68 14.61 27.49 5.08
N ASP A 69 13.70 26.53 4.94
CA ASP A 69 12.26 26.71 5.05
C ASP A 69 11.67 25.66 6.01
N THR A 70 11.13 26.14 7.12
CA THR A 70 10.50 25.30 8.15
C THR A 70 9.24 24.63 7.65
N ASP A 71 8.44 25.31 6.83
CA ASP A 71 7.17 24.76 6.32
C ASP A 71 7.45 23.61 5.34
N ALA A 72 8.52 23.74 4.54
CA ALA A 72 8.98 22.67 3.65
C ALA A 72 9.49 21.46 4.44
N THR A 73 10.23 21.70 5.52
CA THR A 73 10.74 20.64 6.40
C THR A 73 9.61 19.89 7.09
N ASP A 74 8.60 20.60 7.60
CA ASP A 74 7.42 20.00 8.22
C ASP A 74 6.60 19.17 7.22
N ALA A 75 6.46 19.65 5.98
CA ALA A 75 5.82 18.88 4.93
C ALA A 75 6.57 17.57 4.60
N ALA A 76 7.90 17.55 4.68
CA ALA A 76 8.70 16.33 4.51
C ALA A 76 8.52 15.35 5.68
N ASN A 77 8.42 15.85 6.93
CA ASN A 77 8.10 15.05 8.11
C ASN A 77 6.70 14.39 8.01
N ASP A 78 5.71 15.16 7.53
CA ASP A 78 4.35 14.65 7.27
C ASP A 78 4.34 13.59 6.17
N LEU A 79 5.15 13.77 5.12
CA LEU A 79 5.31 12.79 4.06
C LEU A 79 5.89 11.47 4.59
N GLU A 80 6.94 11.52 5.41
CA GLU A 80 7.50 10.32 6.05
C GLU A 80 6.47 9.60 6.91
N THR A 81 5.76 10.35 7.75
CA THR A 81 4.71 9.82 8.61
C THR A 81 3.63 9.12 7.78
N LEU A 82 3.21 9.73 6.67
CA LEU A 82 2.26 9.14 5.74
C LEU A 82 2.82 7.86 5.11
N CYS A 83 4.03 7.88 4.56
CA CYS A 83 4.67 6.72 3.94
C CYS A 83 4.81 5.55 4.92
N THR A 84 5.21 5.83 6.16
CA THR A 84 5.34 4.83 7.24
C THR A 84 3.97 4.23 7.60
N SER A 85 2.94 5.06 7.72
CA SER A 85 1.57 4.58 8.00
C SER A 85 1.02 3.69 6.87
N LEU A 86 1.31 4.02 5.62
CA LEU A 86 0.91 3.24 4.44
C LEU A 86 1.68 1.93 4.35
N ALA A 87 3.00 1.95 4.61
CA ALA A 87 3.82 0.74 4.64
C ALA A 87 3.30 -0.26 5.68
N ARG A 88 2.91 0.22 6.87
CA ARG A 88 2.30 -0.63 7.91
C ARG A 88 1.01 -1.30 7.43
N LYS A 89 0.12 -0.56 6.75
CA LYS A 89 -1.11 -1.11 6.18
C LYS A 89 -0.84 -2.16 5.10
N ILE A 90 0.18 -1.96 4.27
CA ILE A 90 0.59 -2.95 3.26
C ILE A 90 1.12 -4.21 3.94
N TRP A 91 1.91 -4.07 5.00
CA TRP A 91 2.43 -5.21 5.75
C TRP A 91 1.31 -6.06 6.36
N GLN A 92 0.26 -5.43 6.90
CA GLN A 92 -0.94 -6.15 7.35
C GLN A 92 -1.58 -6.98 6.22
N LYS A 93 -1.67 -6.44 5.00
CA LYS A 93 -2.17 -7.20 3.84
C LYS A 93 -1.27 -8.38 3.47
N ILE A 94 0.05 -8.22 3.56
CA ILE A 94 1.01 -9.30 3.33
C ILE A 94 0.85 -10.40 4.39
N MET A 95 0.64 -10.06 5.67
CA MET A 95 0.42 -11.04 6.72
C MET A 95 -0.85 -11.88 6.47
N ILE A 96 -1.96 -11.22 6.11
CA ILE A 96 -3.21 -11.91 5.74
C ILE A 96 -2.94 -12.85 4.55
N LEU A 97 -2.28 -12.35 3.51
CA LEU A 97 -1.96 -13.15 2.32
C LEU A 97 -1.13 -14.39 2.63
N ARG A 98 -0.12 -14.26 3.49
CA ARG A 98 0.72 -15.38 3.94
C ARG A 98 -0.07 -16.40 4.77
N GLY A 99 -0.95 -15.93 5.66
CA GLY A 99 -1.85 -16.81 6.43
C GLY A 99 -2.72 -17.68 5.52
N LEU A 100 -3.35 -17.07 4.52
CA LEU A 100 -4.18 -17.78 3.53
C LEU A 100 -3.39 -18.80 2.70
N GLN A 101 -2.11 -18.53 2.43
CA GLN A 101 -1.25 -19.47 1.72
C GLN A 101 -0.85 -20.67 2.58
N ALA A 102 -0.70 -20.48 3.91
CA ALA A 102 -0.45 -21.57 4.84
C ALA A 102 -1.65 -22.51 4.94
N GLU A 103 -2.86 -21.97 5.10
CA GLU A 103 -4.11 -22.75 5.15
C GLU A 103 -4.31 -23.61 3.88
N LYS A 104 -4.03 -23.05 2.69
CA LYS A 104 -4.13 -23.79 1.41
C LYS A 104 -3.07 -24.87 1.22
N LYS A 105 -1.99 -24.87 1.98
CA LYS A 105 -0.93 -25.88 1.90
C LYS A 105 -1.24 -27.11 2.78
N GLU A 106 -2.10 -26.92 3.79
CA GLU A 106 -2.49 -27.96 4.76
C GLU A 106 -3.80 -28.68 4.40
N ALA A 107 -4.59 -28.13 3.47
CA ALA A 107 -5.82 -28.71 2.93
C ALA A 107 -5.58 -29.48 1.62
#